data_AF-A0A925N218-F1
#
_entry.id   AF-A0A925N218-F1
#
_cell.length_a   1.000
_cell.length_b   1.000
_cell.length_c   1.000
_cell.angle_alpha   90.00
_cell.angle_beta   90.00
_cell.angle_gamma   90.00
#
_symmetry.space_group_name_H-M   'P 1'
#
loop_
_entity.id
_entity.type
_entity.pdbx_description
1 polymer ?
#
loop_
_entity_poly.entity_id
_entity_poly.type
_entity_poly.pdbx_seq_one_letter_code
_entity_poly.pdbx_strand_id
1 'polypeptide(L)'
;MRSWIWVLAVPAIGFAIPAPAQDGLAGESFTGPNEVQCRRIPPPPGSRLGQRNVCMTRAEWRRLEQEHRDVVQRQQDMSHFAGCPPPSSGC
;
A
#
# COMPACT_ATOMS: atom_id res chain seq x y z
N MET A 1 -4.38 10.86 43.21
CA MET A 1 -3.08 11.26 43.81
C MET A 1 -2.01 10.58 42.97
N ARG A 2 -1.54 11.23 41.90
CA ARG A 2 -0.42 12.19 41.87
C ARG A 2 0.93 11.47 42.03
N SER A 3 1.57 11.09 40.93
CA SER A 3 3.03 11.00 40.76
C SER A 3 3.37 10.27 39.45
N TRP A 4 4.40 10.59 38.68
CA TRP A 4 5.04 11.86 38.38
C TRP A 4 5.79 11.63 37.07
N ILE A 5 5.71 12.62 36.22
CA ILE A 5 6.43 12.77 34.96
C ILE A 5 7.93 12.66 35.22
N TRP A 6 8.63 11.83 34.46
CA TRP A 6 10.03 12.06 34.11
C TRP A 6 10.14 12.23 32.60
N VAL A 7 10.01 13.48 32.16
CA VAL A 7 10.52 13.92 30.87
C VAL A 7 12.04 14.01 31.05
N LEU A 8 12.75 13.00 30.57
CA LEU A 8 14.20 13.12 30.37
C LEU A 8 14.42 13.99 29.14
N ALA A 9 14.84 15.22 29.40
CA ALA A 9 15.30 16.16 28.39
C ALA A 9 16.58 15.60 27.73
N VAL A 10 16.45 15.19 26.46
CA VAL A 10 17.60 14.85 25.62
C VAL A 10 18.13 16.16 25.01
N PRO A 11 19.40 16.53 25.24
CA PRO A 11 19.97 17.74 24.68
C PRO A 11 20.07 17.61 23.15
N ALA A 12 19.58 18.64 22.45
CA ALA A 12 19.61 18.77 21.01
C ALA A 12 21.07 18.92 20.53
N ILE A 13 21.66 17.82 20.06
CA ILE A 13 22.88 17.87 19.24
C ILE A 13 22.44 18.36 17.86
N GLY A 14 22.79 19.60 17.53
CA GLY A 14 22.51 20.22 16.24
C GLY A 14 23.25 19.51 15.11
N PHE A 15 22.57 18.57 14.46
CA PHE A 15 22.93 18.12 13.13
C PHE A 15 22.22 19.01 12.12
N ALA A 16 22.99 19.75 11.31
CA ALA A 16 22.48 20.39 10.11
C ALA A 16 22.08 19.28 9.12
N ILE A 17 20.79 18.93 9.11
CA ILE A 17 20.24 18.00 8.12
C ILE A 17 20.15 18.78 6.81
N PRO A 18 20.86 18.38 5.73
CA PRO A 18 20.67 18.98 4.43
C PRO A 18 19.22 18.79 4.00
N ALA A 19 18.49 19.88 3.86
CA ALA A 19 17.13 19.84 3.33
C ALA A 19 17.19 19.38 1.87
N PRO A 20 16.42 18.35 1.46
CA PRO A 20 16.24 18.10 0.05
C PRO A 20 15.53 19.31 -0.55
N ALA A 21 16.18 19.97 -1.50
CA ALA A 21 15.56 20.98 -2.34
C ALA A 21 14.32 20.35 -2.99
N GLN A 22 13.14 20.83 -2.63
CA GLN A 22 11.89 20.46 -3.30
C GLN A 22 11.75 21.36 -4.54
N ASP A 23 12.65 21.16 -5.49
CA ASP A 23 12.41 21.55 -6.88
C ASP A 23 11.38 20.58 -7.45
N GLY A 24 10.13 20.99 -7.37
CA GLY A 24 9.01 20.20 -7.84
C GLY A 24 7.76 21.03 -7.79
N LEU A 25 7.66 21.96 -8.75
CA LEU A 25 6.41 22.58 -9.15
C LEU A 25 5.28 21.54 -9.03
N ALA A 26 4.32 21.83 -8.14
CA ALA A 26 3.02 21.18 -8.14
C ALA A 26 2.33 21.54 -9.46
N GLY A 27 2.80 20.90 -10.53
CA GLY A 27 2.21 20.96 -11.85
C GLY A 27 0.83 20.36 -11.75
N GLU A 28 -0.15 21.20 -12.05
CA GLU A 28 -1.54 20.86 -12.29
C GLU A 28 -1.64 19.45 -12.89
N SER A 29 -2.11 18.49 -12.10
CA SER A 29 -2.13 17.10 -12.50
C SER A 29 -3.21 16.93 -13.56
N PHE A 30 -2.78 17.02 -14.82
CA PHE A 30 -3.60 16.67 -15.97
C PHE A 30 -3.98 15.20 -15.81
N THR A 31 -5.14 14.97 -15.17
CA THR A 31 -5.62 13.66 -14.72
C THR A 31 -6.17 12.90 -15.93
N GLY A 32 -5.31 12.70 -16.92
CA GLY A 32 -5.62 11.96 -18.12
C GLY A 32 -5.56 10.45 -17.87
N PRO A 33 -6.28 9.63 -18.65
CA PRO A 33 -6.15 8.17 -18.63
C PRO A 33 -4.73 7.67 -18.96
N ASN A 34 -3.98 8.48 -19.71
CA ASN A 34 -2.62 8.17 -20.19
C ASN A 34 -1.51 8.74 -19.30
N GLU A 35 -1.86 9.28 -18.13
CA GLU A 35 -0.86 9.75 -17.17
C GLU A 35 -0.06 8.57 -16.61
N VAL A 36 1.27 8.64 -16.70
CA VAL A 36 2.17 7.60 -16.18
C VAL A 36 2.32 7.78 -14.67
N GLN A 37 2.00 6.74 -13.92
CA GLN A 37 2.13 6.70 -12.47
C GLN A 37 3.14 5.61 -12.07
N CYS A 38 4.18 6.01 -11.33
CA CYS A 38 5.16 5.10 -10.76
C CYS A 38 4.78 4.70 -9.33
N ARG A 39 4.74 3.40 -9.05
CA ARG A 39 4.50 2.85 -7.71
C ARG A 39 5.64 1.92 -7.29
N ARG A 40 5.96 1.91 -5.99
CA ARG A 40 6.88 0.93 -5.40
C ARG A 40 6.11 -0.33 -5.05
N ILE A 41 6.53 -1.45 -5.63
CA ILE A 41 5.95 -2.75 -5.28
C ILE A 41 6.88 -3.43 -4.28
N PRO A 42 6.38 -3.75 -3.07
CA PRO A 42 7.16 -4.51 -2.12
C PRO A 42 7.42 -5.91 -2.67
N PRO A 43 8.60 -6.48 -2.40
CA PRO A 43 8.89 -7.83 -2.83
C PRO A 43 8.01 -8.83 -2.06
N PRO A 44 7.71 -10.01 -2.66
CA PRO A 44 7.03 -11.09 -1.94
C PRO A 44 7.81 -11.45 -0.66
N PRO A 45 7.11 -11.84 0.43
CA PRO A 45 7.77 -12.27 1.64
C PRO A 45 8.72 -13.43 1.35
N GLY A 46 9.96 -13.34 1.85
CA GLY A 46 11.03 -14.30 1.59
C GLY A 46 11.85 -14.04 0.31
N SER A 47 11.50 -13.04 -0.49
CA SER A 47 12.30 -12.63 -1.64
C SER A 47 13.54 -11.85 -1.20
N ARG A 48 14.70 -12.20 -1.77
CA ARG A 48 15.98 -11.46 -1.60
C ARG A 48 16.08 -10.24 -2.52
N LEU A 49 15.14 -10.09 -3.45
CA LEU A 49 15.09 -8.95 -4.35
C LEU A 49 14.48 -7.76 -3.61
N GLY A 50 15.10 -6.59 -3.72
CA GLY A 50 14.60 -5.36 -3.11
C GLY A 50 13.28 -4.87 -3.70
N GLN A 51 12.79 -3.76 -3.17
CA GLN A 51 11.61 -3.09 -3.72
C GLN A 51 11.87 -2.66 -5.17
N ARG A 52 10.90 -2.91 -6.07
CA ARG A 52 10.98 -2.45 -7.47
C ARG A 52 10.03 -1.29 -7.71
N ASN A 53 10.49 -0.32 -8.50
CA ASN A 53 9.63 0.75 -9.01
C ASN A 53 9.00 0.28 -10.32
N VAL A 54 7.68 0.36 -10.42
CA VAL A 54 6.94 0.03 -11.64
C VAL A 54 6.18 1.28 -12.08
N CYS A 55 6.47 1.76 -13.28
CA CYS A 55 5.80 2.88 -13.90
C CYS A 55 4.87 2.35 -14.99
N MET A 56 3.59 2.67 -14.88
CA MET A 56 2.60 2.33 -15.90
C MET A 56 1.51 3.40 -15.91
N THR A 57 0.71 3.44 -16.97
CA THR A 57 -0.34 4.44 -17.13
C THR A 57 -1.46 4.24 -16.10
N ARG A 58 -2.22 5.30 -15.81
CA ARG A 58 -3.39 5.20 -14.92
C ARG A 58 -4.43 4.22 -15.47
N ALA A 59 -4.58 4.10 -16.78
CA ALA A 59 -5.45 3.11 -17.40
C ALA A 59 -4.97 1.67 -17.14
N GLU A 60 -3.67 1.40 -17.25
CA GLU A 60 -3.10 0.08 -16.96
C GLU A 60 -3.22 -0.29 -15.48
N TRP A 61 -2.94 0.64 -14.56
CA TRP A 61 -3.13 0.40 -13.13
C TRP A 61 -4.56 0.01 -12.78
N ARG A 62 -5.57 0.62 -13.43
CA ARG A 62 -6.98 0.28 -13.22
C ARG A 62 -7.31 -1.13 -13.71
N ARG A 63 -6.77 -1.54 -14.86
CA ARG A 63 -6.95 -2.91 -15.37
C ARG A 63 -6.34 -3.93 -14.44
N LEU A 64 -5.11 -3.70 -13.99
CA LEU A 64 -4.42 -4.59 -13.04
C LEU A 64 -5.19 -4.74 -11.72
N GLU A 65 -5.71 -3.64 -11.19
CA GLU A 65 -6.54 -3.64 -9.97
C GLU A 65 -7.83 -4.45 -10.15
N GLN A 66 -8.49 -4.35 -11.31
CA GLN A 66 -9.68 -5.14 -11.63
C GLN A 66 -9.36 -6.63 -11.68
N GLU A 67 -8.31 -7.01 -12.41
CA GLU A 67 -7.85 -8.41 -12.48
C GLU A 67 -7.55 -8.99 -11.10
N HIS A 68 -6.88 -8.23 -10.24
CA HIS A 68 -6.59 -8.64 -8.86
C HIS A 68 -7.86 -8.87 -8.05
N ARG A 69 -8.85 -7.98 -8.16
CA ARG A 69 -10.15 -8.13 -7.48
C ARG A 69 -10.89 -9.38 -7.94
N ASP A 70 -10.93 -9.63 -9.24
CA ASP A 70 -11.61 -10.80 -9.80
C ASP A 70 -10.98 -12.13 -9.33
N VAL A 71 -9.65 -12.16 -9.18
CA VAL A 71 -8.95 -13.34 -8.61
C VAL A 71 -9.31 -13.52 -7.14
N VAL A 72 -9.25 -12.47 -6.33
CA VAL A 72 -9.58 -12.54 -4.90
C VAL A 72 -11.03 -12.93 -4.69
N GLN A 73 -11.96 -12.33 -5.44
CA GLN A 73 -13.39 -12.64 -5.36
C GLN A 73 -13.68 -14.10 -5.67
N ARG A 74 -13.05 -14.66 -6.73
CA ARG A 74 -13.19 -16.09 -7.06
C ARG A 74 -12.65 -17.01 -5.97
N GLN A 75 -11.53 -16.65 -5.34
CA GLN A 75 -11.01 -17.44 -4.21
C GLN A 75 -11.94 -17.40 -3.00
N GLN A 76 -12.52 -16.22 -2.71
CA GLN A 76 -13.47 -16.06 -1.61
C GLN A 76 -14.76 -16.85 -1.83
N ASP A 77 -15.32 -16.80 -3.04
CA ASP A 77 -16.52 -17.56 -3.42
C ASP A 77 -16.33 -19.07 -3.24
N MET A 78 -15.19 -19.59 -3.68
CA MET A 78 -14.84 -21.01 -3.52
C MET A 78 -14.62 -21.39 -2.04
N SER A 79 -14.10 -20.48 -1.21
CA SER A 79 -13.94 -20.72 0.22
C SER A 79 -15.26 -20.67 1.00
N HIS A 80 -16.25 -19.90 0.54
CA HIS A 80 -17.58 -19.83 1.15
C HIS A 80 -18.31 -21.19 1.05
N PHE A 81 -18.09 -21.94 -0.03
CA PHE A 81 -18.69 -23.26 -0.23
C PHE A 81 -18.02 -24.39 0.59
N ALA A 82 -16.81 -24.17 1.11
CA ALA A 82 -16.07 -25.17 1.89
C ALA A 82 -16.35 -25.10 3.41
N GLY A 83 -17.12 -24.11 3.88
CA GLY A 83 -17.33 -23.83 5.31
C GLY A 83 -18.69 -24.23 5.91
N CYS A 84 -19.70 -24.56 5.10
CA CYS A 84 -20.99 -25.06 5.58
C CYS A 84 -21.52 -26.16 4.64
N PRO A 85 -21.87 -27.36 5.15
CA PRO A 85 -22.70 -28.27 4.37
C PRO A 85 -24.08 -27.64 4.11
N PRO A 86 -24.76 -28.01 3.01
CA PRO A 86 -26.00 -27.38 2.57
C PRO A 86 -27.10 -27.43 3.65
N PRO A 87 -28.06 -26.49 3.63
CA PRO A 87 -29.15 -26.42 4.61
C PRO A 87 -30.17 -27.54 4.37
N SER A 88 -29.81 -28.78 4.71
CA SER A 88 -30.75 -29.91 4.74
C SER A 88 -30.53 -30.88 5.89
N SER A 89 -29.67 -30.55 6.87
CA SER A 89 -29.47 -31.40 8.05
C SER A 89 -29.21 -30.56 9.31
N GLY A 90 -30.32 -30.09 9.91
CA GLY A 90 -30.52 -29.89 11.35
C GLY A 90 -29.48 -29.09 12.15
N CYS A 91 -29.88 -27.88 12.55
CA CYS A 91 -29.62 -27.39 13.90
C CYS A 91 -30.84 -27.70 14.78
#